data_AF-A0A4P9Y6A8-F1
#
_entry.id   AF-A0A4P9Y6A8-F1
#
_cell.length_a   1.000
_cell.length_b   1.000
_cell.length_c   1.000
_cell.angle_alpha   90.00
_cell.angle_beta   90.00
_cell.angle_gamma   90.00
#
_symmetry.space_group_name_H-M   'P 1'
#
loop_
_entity.id
_entity.type
_entity.pdbx_description
1 polymer ?
#
loop_
_entity_poly.entity_id
_entity_poly.type
_entity_poly.pdbx_seq_one_letter_code
_entity_poly.pdbx_strand_id
1 'polypeptide(L)'
;MATLLEEDGDISPKFEAALRAMFKCHDRDQDGALCPAELDAFATLTNGEPFDEDTLVELHENFDLNDQGWLTLKGFFQLYFLQTEGEPEETWKDLKAHGFDRDLEPLSNSPDSESN
;
A
#
# COMPACT_ATOMS: atom_id res chain seq x y z
N MET A 1 11.06 6.51 -14.62
CA MET A 1 10.64 5.90 -13.33
C MET A 1 9.79 6.93 -12.65
N ALA A 2 8.61 6.54 -12.21
CA ALA A 2 7.82 7.42 -11.37
C ALA A 2 8.57 7.63 -10.04
N THR A 3 8.32 8.75 -9.40
CA THR A 3 8.88 9.04 -8.08
C THR A 3 7.86 8.62 -7.03
N LEU A 4 8.30 7.98 -5.95
CA LEU A 4 7.40 7.62 -4.84
C LEU A 4 7.04 8.87 -4.02
N LEU A 5 8.05 9.68 -3.67
CA LEU A 5 7.90 10.93 -2.95
C LEU A 5 8.26 12.13 -3.83
N GLU A 6 7.56 13.24 -3.65
CA GLU A 6 7.89 14.53 -4.28
C GLU A 6 9.08 15.21 -3.58
N GLU A 7 9.57 16.30 -4.16
CA GLU A 7 10.72 17.07 -3.61
C GLU A 7 10.44 17.66 -2.21
N ASP A 8 9.17 17.85 -1.86
CA ASP A 8 8.72 18.32 -0.54
C ASP A 8 8.68 17.21 0.51
N GLY A 9 8.88 15.95 0.08
CA GLY A 9 8.71 14.78 0.94
C GLY A 9 7.24 14.41 1.18
N ASP A 10 6.37 14.61 0.19
CA ASP A 10 4.98 14.13 0.22
C ASP A 10 4.78 12.99 -0.79
N ILE A 11 3.72 12.20 -0.65
CA ILE A 11 3.44 11.07 -1.55
C ILE A 11 3.08 11.62 -2.93
N SER A 12 3.74 11.11 -3.97
CA SER A 12 3.41 11.53 -5.34
C SER A 12 1.99 11.10 -5.73
N PRO A 13 1.27 11.87 -6.57
CA PRO A 13 -0.08 11.53 -6.97
C PRO A 13 -0.18 10.18 -7.68
N LYS A 14 0.90 9.74 -8.35
CA LYS A 14 0.97 8.40 -8.94
C LYS A 14 1.08 7.32 -7.86
N PHE A 15 1.88 7.56 -6.82
CA PHE A 15 2.06 6.60 -5.73
C PHE A 15 0.80 6.50 -4.89
N GLU A 16 0.16 7.62 -4.58
CA GLU A 16 -1.15 7.65 -3.91
C GLU A 16 -2.19 6.83 -4.68
N ALA A 17 -2.28 7.00 -6.00
CA ALA A 17 -3.20 6.24 -6.84
C ALA A 17 -2.93 4.73 -6.81
N ALA A 18 -1.66 4.33 -6.84
CA ALA A 18 -1.26 2.92 -6.76
C ALA A 18 -1.58 2.32 -5.38
N LEU A 19 -1.23 3.00 -4.29
CA LEU A 19 -1.56 2.58 -2.93
C LEU A 19 -3.07 2.46 -2.74
N ARG A 20 -3.85 3.40 -3.29
CA ARG A 20 -5.31 3.34 -3.22
C ARG A 20 -5.89 2.15 -3.98
N ALA A 21 -5.31 1.80 -5.13
CA ALA A 21 -5.70 0.62 -5.87
C ALA A 21 -5.32 -0.67 -5.13
N MET A 22 -4.14 -0.71 -4.52
CA MET A 22 -3.68 -1.80 -3.66
C MET A 22 -4.62 -1.99 -2.46
N PHE A 23 -4.89 -0.91 -1.72
CA PHE A 23 -5.81 -0.91 -0.58
C PHE A 23 -7.17 -1.50 -0.97
N LYS A 24 -7.74 -1.07 -2.10
CA LYS A 24 -9.02 -1.61 -2.61
C LYS A 24 -8.99 -3.09 -2.98
N CYS A 25 -7.83 -3.66 -3.31
CA CYS A 25 -7.71 -5.10 -3.52
C CYS A 25 -7.75 -5.90 -2.21
N HIS A 26 -7.32 -5.27 -1.11
CA HIS A 26 -7.31 -5.87 0.23
C HIS A 26 -8.61 -5.62 1.01
N ASP A 27 -9.22 -4.46 0.84
CA ASP A 27 -10.51 -4.05 1.38
C ASP A 27 -11.64 -4.83 0.69
N ARG A 28 -11.90 -6.04 1.20
CA ARG A 28 -12.88 -7.01 0.72
C ARG A 28 -14.29 -6.56 1.01
N ASP A 29 -14.53 -5.96 2.17
CA ASP A 29 -15.85 -5.47 2.54
C ASP A 29 -16.14 -4.04 2.08
N GLN A 30 -15.13 -3.35 1.54
CA GLN A 30 -15.23 -2.02 0.93
C GLN A 30 -15.76 -0.96 1.92
N ASP A 31 -15.47 -1.11 3.21
CA ASP A 31 -15.83 -0.13 4.24
C ASP A 31 -14.84 1.06 4.26
N GLY A 32 -13.71 0.94 3.57
CA GLY A 32 -12.67 1.96 3.54
C GLY A 32 -11.68 1.86 4.70
N ALA A 33 -11.68 0.75 5.43
CA ALA A 33 -10.68 0.39 6.42
C ALA A 33 -10.22 -1.07 6.22
N LEU A 34 -9.04 -1.42 6.73
CA LEU A 34 -8.58 -2.81 6.75
C LEU A 34 -8.84 -3.37 8.14
N CYS A 35 -9.79 -4.29 8.22
CA CYS A 35 -10.03 -5.03 9.45
C CYS A 35 -8.82 -5.92 9.77
N PRO A 36 -8.68 -6.42 11.01
CA PRO A 36 -7.51 -7.21 11.40
C PRO A 36 -7.25 -8.40 10.48
N ALA A 37 -8.29 -9.04 9.95
CA ALA A 37 -8.15 -10.17 9.02
C ALA A 37 -7.59 -9.75 7.64
N GLU A 38 -7.97 -8.57 7.14
CA GLU A 38 -7.46 -8.04 5.87
C GLU A 38 -6.05 -7.48 6.02
N LEU A 39 -5.79 -6.84 7.15
CA LEU A 39 -4.47 -6.35 7.51
C LEU A 39 -3.47 -7.50 7.68
N ASP A 40 -3.88 -8.60 8.32
CA ASP A 40 -3.10 -9.84 8.46
C ASP A 40 -2.76 -10.45 7.09
N ALA A 41 -3.74 -10.49 6.17
CA ALA A 41 -3.54 -10.95 4.80
C ALA A 41 -2.62 -10.02 3.99
N PHE A 42 -2.72 -8.70 4.20
CA PHE A 42 -1.85 -7.71 3.61
C PHE A 42 -0.40 -7.88 4.12
N ALA A 43 -0.21 -7.91 5.44
CA ALA A 43 1.09 -8.10 6.07
C ALA A 43 1.76 -9.41 5.64
N THR A 44 0.98 -10.50 5.58
CA THR A 44 1.49 -11.78 5.08
C THR A 44 1.91 -11.71 3.61
N LEU A 45 1.28 -10.87 2.80
CA LEU A 45 1.63 -10.70 1.39
C LEU A 45 2.90 -9.86 1.19
N THR A 46 3.08 -8.80 1.98
CA THR A 46 4.24 -7.90 1.89
C THR A 46 5.45 -8.43 2.67
N ASN A 47 5.23 -8.83 3.92
CA ASN A 47 6.29 -9.24 4.86
C ASN A 47 6.46 -10.76 4.95
N GLY A 48 5.53 -11.54 4.40
CA GLY A 48 5.53 -13.01 4.51
C GLY A 48 4.91 -13.55 5.80
N GLU A 49 4.67 -12.68 6.78
CA GLU A 49 4.04 -13.00 8.06
C GLU A 49 3.15 -11.84 8.54
N PRO A 50 2.12 -12.13 9.36
CA PRO A 50 1.25 -11.09 9.89
C PRO A 50 1.97 -10.19 10.90
N PHE A 51 1.47 -8.97 11.08
CA PHE A 51 2.01 -8.05 12.08
C PHE A 51 1.85 -8.61 13.50
N ASP A 52 2.92 -8.52 14.29
CA ASP A 52 2.88 -8.84 15.71
C ASP A 52 2.02 -7.83 16.50
N GLU A 53 1.61 -8.23 17.71
CA GLU A 53 0.79 -7.38 18.60
C GLU A 53 1.45 -6.01 18.86
N ASP A 54 2.77 -5.96 19.07
CA ASP A 54 3.52 -4.71 19.24
C ASP A 54 3.38 -3.80 18.01
N THR A 55 3.57 -4.34 16.80
CA THR A 55 3.43 -3.57 15.56
C THR A 55 2.00 -3.09 15.37
N LEU A 56 0.99 -3.90 15.70
CA LEU A 56 -0.41 -3.48 15.62
C LEU A 56 -0.72 -2.35 16.60
N VAL A 57 -0.15 -2.36 17.81
CA VAL A 57 -0.28 -1.27 18.79
C VAL A 57 0.41 -0.01 18.29
N GLU A 58 1.63 -0.12 17.77
CA GLU A 58 2.32 1.02 17.16
C GLU A 58 1.52 1.57 15.98
N LEU A 59 0.91 0.70 15.19
CA LEU A 59 0.09 1.08 14.05
C LEU A 59 -1.17 1.83 14.54
N HIS A 60 -1.73 1.40 15.66
CA HIS A 60 -2.85 2.07 16.32
C HIS A 60 -2.51 3.45 16.88
N GLU A 61 -1.31 3.63 17.41
CA GLU A 61 -0.93 4.90 18.06
C GLU A 61 -0.35 5.91 17.06
N ASN A 62 0.25 5.45 15.96
CA ASN A 62 0.94 6.33 15.00
C ASN A 62 0.14 6.65 13.73
N PHE A 63 -0.89 5.86 13.39
CA PHE A 63 -1.60 5.99 12.11
C PHE A 63 -3.11 6.22 12.27
N ASP A 64 -3.73 6.69 11.19
CA ASP A 64 -5.17 6.96 11.17
C ASP A 64 -6.01 5.67 11.10
N LEU A 65 -6.92 5.53 12.07
CA LEU A 65 -7.82 4.39 12.23
C LEU A 65 -9.28 4.83 12.31
N ASN A 66 -10.19 3.93 11.92
CA ASN A 66 -11.63 4.16 12.11
C ASN A 66 -12.05 3.97 13.58
N ASP A 67 -13.31 4.23 13.90
CA ASP A 67 -13.88 4.04 15.25
C ASP A 67 -13.79 2.58 15.77
N GLN A 68 -13.56 1.60 14.89
CA GLN A 68 -13.37 0.20 15.24
C GLN A 68 -11.90 -0.19 15.45
N GLY A 69 -10.96 0.75 15.23
CA GLY A 69 -9.53 0.49 15.28
C GLY A 69 -9.00 -0.22 14.04
N TRP A 70 -9.59 0.01 12.87
CA TRP A 70 -9.15 -0.58 11.60
C TRP A 70 -8.39 0.44 10.77
N LEU A 71 -7.36 -0.02 10.06
CA LEU A 71 -6.45 0.87 9.33
C LEU A 71 -7.17 1.53 8.16
N THR A 72 -7.38 2.84 8.21
CA THR A 72 -8.05 3.54 7.12
C THR A 72 -7.11 3.71 5.93
N LEU A 73 -7.69 4.06 4.78
CA LEU A 73 -6.91 4.47 3.61
C LEU A 73 -5.86 5.56 3.93
N LYS A 74 -6.18 6.49 4.84
CA LYS A 74 -5.24 7.55 5.23
C LYS A 74 -4.06 6.99 6.02
N GLY A 75 -4.32 6.12 6.99
CA GLY A 75 -3.26 5.48 7.76
C GLY A 75 -2.39 4.58 6.88
N PHE A 76 -2.99 3.91 5.89
CA PHE A 76 -2.27 3.13 4.90
C PHE A 76 -1.28 3.97 4.06
N PHE A 77 -1.68 5.19 3.66
CA PHE A 77 -0.77 6.12 2.99
C PHE A 77 0.39 6.53 3.90
N GLN A 78 0.10 6.88 5.15
CA GLN A 78 1.13 7.23 6.13
C GLN A 78 2.12 6.08 6.38
N LEU A 79 1.64 4.84 6.42
CA LEU A 79 2.47 3.64 6.59
C LEU A 79 3.50 3.52 5.46
N TYR A 80 3.01 3.56 4.22
CA TYR A 80 3.88 3.49 3.06
C TYR A 80 4.77 4.72 2.88
N PHE A 81 4.30 5.89 3.30
CA PHE A 81 5.10 7.11 3.31
C PHE A 81 6.34 6.93 4.19
N LEU A 82 6.15 6.54 5.46
CA LEU A 82 7.23 6.29 6.42
C LEU A 82 8.19 5.18 5.94
N GLN A 83 7.64 4.09 5.41
CA GLN A 83 8.45 3.02 4.81
C GLN A 83 9.27 3.56 3.63
N THR A 84 8.68 4.39 2.78
CA THR A 84 9.37 4.96 1.60
C THR A 84 10.46 5.94 1.99
N GLU A 85 10.28 6.71 3.05
CA GLU A 85 11.30 7.64 3.55
C GLU A 85 12.56 6.91 4.02
N GLY A 86 12.41 5.75 4.69
CA GLY A 86 13.54 4.93 5.14
C GLY A 86 14.07 3.96 4.08
N GLU A 87 13.16 3.22 3.46
CA GLU A 87 13.41 2.06 2.61
C GLU A 87 12.56 2.11 1.31
N PRO A 88 12.86 3.06 0.41
CA PRO A 88 12.12 3.19 -0.85
C PRO A 88 12.27 1.96 -1.76
N GLU A 89 13.37 1.22 -1.62
CA GLU A 89 13.62 -0.01 -2.38
C GLU A 89 12.66 -1.15 -2.00
N GLU A 90 12.31 -1.29 -0.72
CA GLU A 90 11.30 -2.26 -0.25
C GLU A 90 9.94 -1.92 -0.85
N THR A 91 9.54 -0.66 -0.76
CA THR A 91 8.26 -0.17 -1.32
C THR A 91 8.12 -0.50 -2.82
N TRP A 92 9.19 -0.35 -3.60
CA TRP A 92 9.17 -0.75 -5.01
C TRP A 92 9.00 -2.25 -5.23
N LYS A 93 9.55 -3.09 -4.34
CA LYS A 93 9.34 -4.55 -4.40
C LYS A 93 7.90 -4.90 -4.09
N ASP A 94 7.31 -4.29 -3.05
CA ASP A 94 5.90 -4.49 -2.70
C ASP A 94 5.01 -4.14 -3.89
N LEU A 95 5.13 -2.92 -4.40
CA LEU A 95 4.38 -2.46 -5.58
C LEU A 95 4.47 -3.46 -6.74
N LYS A 96 5.67 -3.97 -7.02
CA LYS A 96 5.87 -4.97 -8.06
C LYS A 96 5.18 -6.31 -7.74
N ALA A 97 5.20 -6.75 -6.50
CA ALA A 97 4.51 -7.96 -6.04
C ALA A 97 2.98 -7.83 -6.19
N HIS A 98 2.44 -6.63 -5.97
CA HIS A 98 1.04 -6.29 -6.19
C HIS A 98 0.69 -6.04 -7.68
N GLY A 99 1.68 -6.13 -8.58
CA GLY A 99 1.46 -6.00 -10.02
C GLY A 99 1.53 -4.56 -10.54
N PHE A 100 2.26 -3.66 -9.88
CA PHE A 100 2.57 -2.32 -10.40
C PHE A 100 3.97 -2.28 -11.03
N ASP A 101 4.12 -1.56 -12.14
CA ASP A 101 5.44 -1.34 -12.77
C ASP A 101 6.21 -0.16 -12.12
N ARG A 102 7.42 0.13 -12.61
CA ARG A 102 8.24 1.28 -12.21
C ARG A 102 7.63 2.64 -12.56
N ASP A 103 6.52 2.66 -13.29
CA ASP A 103 5.72 3.87 -13.53
C ASP A 103 4.49 3.98 -12.62
N LEU A 104 4.31 3.03 -11.67
CA LEU A 104 3.14 2.94 -10.77
C LEU A 104 1.84 2.64 -11.53
N GLU A 105 1.97 2.02 -12.70
CA GLU A 105 0.84 1.55 -13.52
C GLU A 105 0.52 0.09 -13.21
N PRO A 106 -0.76 -0.30 -13.05
CA PRO A 106 -1.14 -1.68 -12.86
C PRO A 106 -0.89 -2.49 -14.13
N LEU A 107 -0.20 -3.63 -13.99
CA LEU A 107 0.15 -4.56 -15.06
C LEU A 107 -1.06 -5.33 -15.63
N SER A 108 -2.29 -4.96 -15.25
CA SER A 108 -3.52 -5.73 -15.50
C SER A 108 -4.21 -5.46 -16.84
N ASN A 109 -3.57 -4.83 -17.83
CA ASN A 109 -4.18 -4.67 -19.15
C ASN A 109 -3.24 -5.06 -20.29
N SER A 110 -3.20 -6.36 -20.58
CA SER A 110 -3.05 -6.82 -21.95
C SER A 110 -4.41 -7.36 -22.40
N PRO A 111 -5.02 -6.73 -23.41
CA PRO A 111 -5.29 -7.50 -24.61
C PRO A 111 -4.31 -7.04 -25.70
N ASP A 112 -3.62 -8.04 -26.23
CA ASP A 112 -2.78 -7.99 -27.43
C ASP A 112 -3.31 -7.01 -28.51
N SER A 113 -2.42 -6.18 -29.07
CA SER A 113 -2.54 -5.73 -30.45
C SER A 113 -1.14 -5.49 -31.04
N GLU A 114 -0.54 -6.60 -31.47
CA GLU A 114 -0.16 -6.82 -32.88
C GLU A 114 0.84 -5.84 -33.55
N SER A 115 2.02 -6.39 -33.83
CA SER A 115 2.84 -6.24 -35.05
C SER A 115 3.40 -4.88 -35.47
N ASN A 116 4.73 -4.82 -35.52
CA ASN A 116 5.42 -4.48 -36.77
C ASN A 116 6.68 -5.33 -36.94
#